data_AF-A0A077LSU4-F1
#
_entry.id   AF-A0A077LSU4-F1
#
_cell.length_a   1.000
_cell.length_b   1.000
_cell.length_c   1.000
_cell.angle_alpha   90.00
_cell.angle_beta   90.00
_cell.angle_gamma   90.00
#
_symmetry.space_group_name_H-M   'P 1'
#
loop_
_entity.id
_entity.type
_entity.pdbx_description
1 polymer ?
#
loop_
_entity_poly.entity_id
_entity_poly.type
_entity_poly.pdbx_seq_one_letter_code
_entity_poly.pdbx_strand_id
1 'polypeptide(L)'
;MSMYAMPTPSAYDLFRSAQRLFARKRYLEASHELEALLGHPDACDPQGHGVHDARQLLARAYYHSAQLSRAEGLSRAILEDHPDDAYTMLLLGRTLQRAHRGEEARGWLHRAEVLGQSLT
;
A
#
# COMPACT_ATOMS: atom_id res chain seq x y z
N MET A 1 -2.12 -2.88 -42.72
CA MET A 1 -3.02 -3.08 -41.56
C MET A 1 -2.14 -3.06 -40.30
N SER A 2 -1.82 -1.88 -39.77
CA SER A 2 -1.00 -1.80 -38.55
C SER A 2 -1.93 -2.01 -37.36
N MET A 3 -1.85 -3.17 -36.71
CA MET A 3 -2.47 -3.40 -35.40
C MET A 3 -1.95 -2.32 -34.47
N TYR A 4 -2.83 -1.44 -34.00
CA TYR A 4 -2.52 -0.55 -32.88
C TYR A 4 -2.13 -1.46 -31.71
N ALA A 5 -0.83 -1.62 -31.46
CA ALA A 5 -0.36 -2.09 -30.17
C ALA A 5 -0.87 -1.04 -29.18
N MET A 6 -1.89 -1.39 -28.40
CA MET A 6 -2.31 -0.53 -27.30
C MET A 6 -1.05 -0.30 -26.45
N PRO A 7 -0.62 0.96 -26.25
CA PRO A 7 0.56 1.21 -25.46
C PRO A 7 0.33 0.57 -24.09
N THR A 8 1.35 -0.15 -23.59
CA THR A 8 1.33 -0.65 -22.22
C THR A 8 1.06 0.55 -21.30
N PRO A 9 0.07 0.47 -20.40
CA PRO A 9 -0.27 1.59 -19.54
C PRO A 9 0.97 2.00 -18.74
N SER A 10 1.24 3.31 -18.69
CA SER A 10 2.40 3.82 -17.96
C SER A 10 2.27 3.57 -16.45
N ALA A 11 3.37 3.60 -15.71
CA ALA A 11 3.34 3.54 -14.24
C ALA A 11 2.43 4.63 -13.64
N TYR A 12 2.41 5.82 -14.24
CA TYR A 12 1.49 6.89 -13.86
C TYR A 12 0.02 6.51 -14.08
N ASP A 13 -0.32 5.95 -15.25
CA ASP A 13 -1.70 5.55 -15.57
C ASP A 13 -2.21 4.46 -14.62
N LEU A 14 -1.35 3.48 -14.31
CA LEU A 14 -1.62 2.41 -13.34
C LEU A 14 -1.88 3.01 -11.95
N PHE A 15 -1.04 3.94 -11.49
CA PHE A 15 -1.21 4.58 -10.19
C PHE A 15 -2.54 5.33 -10.11
N ARG A 16 -2.85 6.12 -11.13
CA ARG A 16 -4.11 6.87 -11.21
C ARG A 16 -5.32 5.94 -11.31
N SER A 17 -5.20 4.81 -12.01
CA SER A 17 -6.23 3.77 -12.04
C SER A 17 -6.49 3.21 -10.65
N ALA A 18 -5.43 2.77 -9.96
CA ALA A 18 -5.50 2.25 -8.61
C ALA A 18 -6.14 3.22 -7.61
N GLN A 19 -5.74 4.50 -7.64
CA GLN A 19 -6.35 5.54 -6.80
C GLN A 19 -7.87 5.65 -7.01
N ARG A 20 -8.33 5.63 -8.27
CA ARG A 20 -9.78 5.67 -8.58
C ARG A 20 -10.51 4.42 -8.11
N LEU A 21 -9.91 3.24 -8.28
CA LEU A 21 -10.48 1.97 -7.80
C LEU A 21 -10.60 1.96 -6.28
N PHE A 22 -9.54 2.37 -5.59
CA PHE A 22 -9.52 2.49 -4.13
C PHE A 22 -10.60 3.45 -3.63
N ALA A 23 -10.73 4.64 -4.24
CA ALA A 23 -11.75 5.62 -3.89
C ALA A 23 -13.18 5.06 -4.05
N ARG A 24 -13.41 4.15 -5.00
CA ARG A 24 -14.68 3.43 -5.21
C ARG A 24 -14.82 2.17 -4.36
N LYS A 25 -13.92 1.96 -3.39
CA LYS A 25 -13.87 0.77 -2.52
C LYS A 25 -13.65 -0.56 -3.27
N ARG A 26 -13.14 -0.51 -4.50
CA ARG A 26 -12.78 -1.69 -5.31
C ARG A 26 -11.38 -2.15 -4.95
N TYR A 27 -11.18 -2.55 -3.70
CA TYR A 27 -9.86 -2.74 -3.11
C TYR A 27 -9.06 -3.88 -3.73
N LEU A 28 -9.71 -5.01 -4.07
CA LEU A 28 -9.04 -6.13 -4.72
C LEU A 28 -8.48 -5.75 -6.09
N GLU A 29 -9.25 -4.97 -6.86
CA GLU A 29 -8.82 -4.51 -8.18
C GLU A 29 -7.74 -3.44 -8.07
N ALA A 30 -7.86 -2.55 -7.09
CA ALA A 30 -6.81 -1.59 -6.76
C ALA A 30 -5.50 -2.31 -6.40
N SER A 31 -5.54 -3.44 -5.66
CA SER A 31 -4.33 -4.20 -5.35
C SER A 31 -3.66 -4.77 -6.60
N HIS A 32 -4.41 -5.32 -7.55
CA HIS A 32 -3.82 -5.86 -8.78
C HIS A 32 -3.15 -4.77 -9.63
N GLU A 33 -3.77 -3.58 -9.74
CA GLU A 33 -3.20 -2.45 -10.48
C GLU A 33 -1.92 -1.92 -9.83
N LEU A 34 -1.85 -1.93 -8.50
CA LEU A 34 -0.65 -1.50 -7.75
C LEU A 34 0.46 -2.55 -7.81
N GLU A 35 0.13 -3.85 -7.81
CA GLU A 35 1.09 -4.91 -8.07
C GLU A 35 1.69 -4.78 -9.48
N ALA A 36 0.84 -4.52 -10.48
CA ALA A 36 1.28 -4.27 -11.85
C ALA A 36 2.18 -3.03 -11.95
N LEU A 37 1.82 -1.94 -11.26
CA LEU A 37 2.65 -0.75 -11.15
C LEU A 37 4.02 -1.08 -10.58
N LEU A 38 4.08 -1.76 -9.42
CA LEU A 38 5.36 -2.04 -8.75
C LEU A 38 6.24 -3.02 -9.53
N GLY A 39 5.66 -3.83 -10.41
CA GLY A 39 6.39 -4.66 -11.37
C GLY A 39 6.75 -3.96 -12.68
N HIS A 40 6.30 -2.72 -12.91
CA HIS A 40 6.53 -1.99 -14.16
C HIS A 40 7.98 -1.48 -14.21
N PRO A 41 8.71 -1.62 -15.35
CA PRO A 41 10.11 -1.18 -15.47
C PRO A 41 10.28 0.33 -15.21
N ASP A 42 9.29 1.13 -15.60
CA ASP A 42 9.29 2.59 -15.40
C ASP A 42 8.73 3.04 -14.03
N ALA A 43 8.44 2.11 -13.11
CA ALA A 43 7.94 2.46 -11.77
C ALA A 43 8.99 3.20 -10.92
N CYS A 44 10.26 3.02 -11.27
CA CYS A 44 11.37 3.74 -10.68
C CYS A 44 11.52 5.10 -11.39
N ASP A 45 10.94 6.15 -10.83
CA ASP A 45 11.63 7.44 -10.90
C ASP A 45 12.99 7.24 -10.19
N PRO A 46 14.14 7.59 -10.79
CA PRO A 46 15.45 7.51 -10.12
C PRO A 46 15.50 8.21 -8.76
N GLN A 47 14.54 9.08 -8.42
CA GLN A 47 14.43 9.68 -7.09
C GLN A 47 13.55 8.89 -6.09
N GLY A 48 12.83 7.83 -6.48
CA GLY A 48 12.09 6.94 -5.58
C GLY A 48 10.81 7.49 -4.94
N HIS A 49 10.43 8.75 -5.20
CA HIS A 49 9.37 9.46 -4.48
C HIS A 49 7.94 8.97 -4.74
N GLY A 50 7.70 8.12 -5.77
CA GLY A 50 6.37 7.53 -6.04
C GLY A 50 6.19 6.09 -5.53
N VAL A 51 7.28 5.36 -5.29
CA VAL A 51 7.24 3.93 -4.96
C VAL A 51 6.72 3.71 -3.54
N HIS A 52 7.09 4.60 -2.61
CA HIS A 52 6.59 4.58 -1.23
C HIS A 52 5.06 4.71 -1.19
N ASP A 53 4.50 5.75 -1.81
CA ASP A 53 3.06 6.00 -1.86
C ASP A 53 2.29 4.84 -2.51
N ALA A 54 2.84 4.24 -3.56
CA ALA A 54 2.25 3.06 -4.20
C ALA A 54 2.24 1.83 -3.28
N ARG A 55 3.35 1.55 -2.58
CA ARG A 55 3.43 0.46 -1.59
C ARG A 55 2.47 0.69 -0.43
N GLN A 56 2.37 1.91 0.08
CA GLN A 56 1.44 2.26 1.16
C GLN A 56 -0.02 2.09 0.70
N LEU A 57 -0.38 2.55 -0.50
CA LEU A 57 -1.72 2.35 -1.06
C LEU A 57 -2.03 0.86 -1.27
N LEU A 58 -1.04 0.05 -1.66
CA LEU A 58 -1.21 -1.39 -1.84
C LEU A 58 -1.44 -2.10 -0.49
N ALA A 59 -0.68 -1.75 0.55
CA ALA A 59 -0.88 -2.29 1.88
C ALA A 59 -2.30 -1.99 2.39
N ARG A 60 -2.81 -0.77 2.15
CA ARG A 60 -4.20 -0.39 2.47
C ARG A 60 -5.21 -1.19 1.66
N ALA A 61 -4.95 -1.39 0.36
CA ALA A 61 -5.83 -2.19 -0.50
C ALA A 61 -5.93 -3.62 0.02
N TYR A 62 -4.82 -4.26 0.36
CA TYR A 62 -4.79 -5.58 1.01
C TYR A 62 -5.58 -5.61 2.32
N TYR A 63 -5.37 -4.62 3.20
CA TYR A 63 -6.09 -4.52 4.46
C TYR A 63 -7.62 -4.47 4.24
N HIS A 64 -8.09 -3.61 3.33
CA HIS A 64 -9.51 -3.47 3.07
C HIS A 64 -10.13 -4.65 2.33
N SER A 65 -9.35 -5.38 1.51
CA SER A 65 -9.78 -6.62 0.87
C SER A 65 -9.58 -7.89 1.73
N ALA A 66 -9.32 -7.74 3.03
CA ALA A 66 -9.08 -8.84 3.98
C ALA A 66 -7.88 -9.76 3.66
N GLN A 67 -6.91 -9.29 2.87
CA GLN A 67 -5.65 -9.99 2.58
C GLN A 67 -4.60 -9.68 3.67
N LEU A 68 -4.92 -10.03 4.93
CA LEU A 68 -4.18 -9.54 6.11
C LEU A 68 -2.69 -9.93 6.13
N SER A 69 -2.34 -11.14 5.71
CA SER A 69 -0.94 -11.57 5.67
C SER A 69 -0.10 -10.75 4.68
N ARG A 70 -0.68 -10.37 3.54
CA ARG A 70 -0.02 -9.53 2.53
C ARG A 70 0.09 -8.08 3.02
N ALA A 71 -0.95 -7.56 3.66
CA ALA A 71 -0.94 -6.25 4.29
C ALA A 71 0.17 -6.16 5.36
N GLU A 72 0.28 -7.17 6.22
CA GLU A 72 1.32 -7.23 7.26
C GLU A 72 2.71 -7.27 6.64
N GLY A 73 2.96 -8.20 5.73
CA GLY A 73 4.29 -8.37 5.11
C GLY A 73 4.76 -7.10 4.41
N LEU A 74 3.88 -6.46 3.64
CA LEU A 74 4.24 -5.22 2.95
C LEU A 74 4.41 -4.04 3.92
N SER A 75 3.57 -3.92 4.95
CA SER A 75 3.71 -2.86 5.96
C SER A 75 5.03 -2.97 6.72
N ARG A 76 5.46 -4.20 7.06
CA ARG A 76 6.77 -4.43 7.68
C ARG A 76 7.91 -4.01 6.75
N ALA A 77 7.86 -4.43 5.48
CA ALA A 77 8.87 -4.04 4.50
C ALA A 77 8.94 -2.52 4.28
N ILE A 78 7.79 -1.81 4.28
CA ILE A 78 7.79 -0.34 4.22
C ILE A 78 8.48 0.25 5.46
N LEU A 79 8.23 -0.30 6.66
CA LEU A 79 8.83 0.21 7.90
C LEU A 79 10.31 -0.17 8.08
N GLU A 80 10.80 -1.18 7.36
CA GLU A 80 12.24 -1.45 7.24
C GLU A 80 12.94 -0.33 6.45
N ASP A 81 12.30 0.16 5.38
CA ASP A 81 12.82 1.24 4.54
C ASP A 81 12.57 2.64 5.13
N HIS A 82 11.41 2.83 5.76
CA HIS A 82 10.88 4.10 6.29
C HIS A 82 10.39 3.90 7.73
N PRO A 83 11.31 3.79 8.70
CA PRO A 83 10.98 3.45 10.09
C PRO A 83 10.19 4.54 10.83
N ASP A 84 10.00 5.71 10.23
CA ASP A 84 9.24 6.85 10.74
C ASP A 84 7.87 7.03 10.07
N ASP A 85 7.47 6.13 9.16
CA ASP A 85 6.14 6.17 8.52
C ASP A 85 5.03 5.79 9.53
N ALA A 86 4.57 6.81 10.25
CA ALA A 86 3.53 6.70 11.25
C ALA A 86 2.21 6.15 10.71
N TYR A 87 1.87 6.41 9.43
CA TYR A 87 0.65 5.90 8.82
C TYR A 87 0.76 4.39 8.58
N THR A 88 1.91 3.92 8.10
CA THR A 88 2.15 2.47 7.94
C THR A 88 2.20 1.76 9.30
N MET A 89 2.71 2.39 10.36
CA MET A 89 2.62 1.82 11.72
C MET A 89 1.16 1.65 12.17
N LEU A 90 0.33 2.66 11.94
CA LEU A 90 -1.11 2.59 12.24
C LEU A 90 -1.77 1.45 11.47
N LEU A 91 -1.47 1.33 10.17
CA LEU A 91 -2.01 0.28 9.30
C LEU A 91 -1.57 -1.11 9.75
N LEU A 92 -0.30 -1.30 10.12
CA LEU A 92 0.21 -2.56 10.65
C LEU A 92 -0.48 -2.94 11.96
N GLY A 93 -0.62 -1.99 12.88
CA GLY A 93 -1.36 -2.18 14.13
C GLY A 93 -2.80 -2.63 13.89
N ARG A 94 -3.52 -1.99 12.97
CA ARG A 94 -4.90 -2.37 12.60
C ARG A 94 -4.99 -3.73 11.91
N THR A 95 -3.99 -4.06 11.09
CA THR A 95 -3.90 -5.36 10.42
C THR A 95 -3.73 -6.48 11.46
N LEU A 96 -2.83 -6.30 12.41
CA LEU A 96 -2.58 -7.24 13.50
C LEU A 96 -3.80 -7.40 14.41
N GLN A 97 -4.54 -6.33 14.71
CA GLN A 97 -5.80 -6.43 15.45
C GLN A 97 -6.83 -7.30 14.74
N ARG A 98 -7.03 -7.11 13.43
CA ARG A 98 -7.95 -7.94 12.62
C ARG A 98 -7.48 -9.38 12.47
N ALA A 99 -6.17 -9.62 12.60
CA ALA A 99 -5.58 -10.95 12.64
C ALA A 99 -5.58 -11.56 14.06
N HIS A 100 -6.30 -10.97 15.02
CA HIS A 100 -6.38 -11.43 16.43
C HIS A 100 -5.03 -11.42 17.19
N ARG A 101 -4.06 -10.62 16.76
CA ARG A 101 -2.73 -10.44 17.40
C ARG A 101 -2.67 -9.13 18.20
N GLY A 102 -3.59 -8.99 19.16
CA GLY A 102 -3.80 -7.74 19.90
C GLY A 102 -2.58 -7.25 20.69
N GLU A 103 -1.82 -8.15 21.31
CA GLU A 103 -0.62 -7.78 22.09
C GLU A 103 0.43 -7.08 21.23
N GLU A 104 0.74 -7.66 20.06
CA GLU A 104 1.71 -7.07 19.15
C GLU A 104 1.21 -5.78 18.51
N ALA A 105 -0.09 -5.72 18.21
CA ALA A 105 -0.71 -4.52 17.65
C ALA A 105 -0.55 -3.30 18.56
N ARG A 106 -0.64 -3.47 19.89
CA ARG A 106 -0.50 -2.36 20.85
C ARG A 106 0.80 -1.60 20.68
N GLY A 107 1.92 -2.32 20.49
CA GLY A 107 3.23 -1.69 20.28
C GLY A 107 3.27 -0.80 19.05
N TRP A 108 2.71 -1.26 17.93
CA TRP A 108 2.67 -0.49 16.68
C TRP A 108 1.73 0.70 16.75
N LEU A 109 0.54 0.52 17.33
CA LEU A 109 -0.43 1.61 17.50
C LEU A 109 0.11 2.72 18.40
N HIS A 110 0.81 2.35 19.48
CA HIS A 110 1.43 3.32 20.37
C HIS A 110 2.53 4.14 19.65
N ARG A 111 3.38 3.51 18.85
CA ARG A 111 4.39 4.24 18.06
C ARG A 111 3.75 5.20 17.06
N ALA A 112 2.69 4.77 16.38
CA ALA A 112 1.93 5.63 15.47
C ALA A 112 1.38 6.86 16.20
N GLU A 113 0.78 6.66 17.37
CA GLU A 113 0.21 7.72 18.20
C GLU A 113 1.27 8.75 18.64
N VAL A 114 2.44 8.28 19.08
CA VAL A 114 3.58 9.15 19.46
C VAL A 114 4.04 10.04 18.29
N LEU A 115 3.92 9.54 17.06
CA LEU A 115 4.25 10.28 15.83
C LEU A 115 3.06 11.09 15.27
N GLY A 116 1.97 11.22 16.02
CA GLY A 116 0.81 12.04 15.65
C GLY A 116 -0.21 11.33 14.74
N GLN A 117 -0.10 10.01 14.56
CA GLN A 117 -1.10 9.19 13.87
C GLN A 117 -1.93 8.39 14.87
N SER A 118 -3.13 8.87 15.17
CA SER A 118 -4.02 8.26 16.16
C SER A 118 -5.35 7.82 15.57
N LEU A 119 -6.09 7.05 16.36
CA LEU A 119 -7.46 6.65 16.08
C LEU A 119 -8.39 7.71 16.65
N THR A 120 -8.95 8.57 15.80
CA THR A 120 -10.11 9.40 16.16
C THR A 120 -11.40 8.63 15.96
#